data_AF-A0AAN8CLA2-F1
#
_entry.id   AF-A0AAN8CLA2-F1
#
_cell.length_a   1.000
_cell.length_b   1.000
_cell.length_c   1.000
_cell.angle_alpha   90.00
_cell.angle_beta   90.00
_cell.angle_gamma   90.00
#
_symmetry.space_group_name_H-M   'P 1'
#
loop_
_entity.id
_entity.type
_entity.pdbx_description
1 polymer ?
#
loop_
_entity_poly.entity_id
_entity_poly.type
_entity_poly.pdbx_seq_one_letter_code
_entity_poly.pdbx_strand_id
1 'polypeptide(L)'
;MANNSTNTTNTTNTTVDAGVGFPNHLYNQASKASAEDKLSFTVQILEEMVVLFEEDNSKASWEEIREENFLQVVTQVADGLRSCIGSHSHKRKHKKIQMYFKRLSSHVLEPMDHSAEAWELIRKEMKTHLVRADLLCSSLLTN
;
A
#
# COMPACT_ATOMS: atom_id res chain seq x y z
N MET A 1 14.09 48.53 -8.80
CA MET A 1 13.60 47.69 -9.90
C MET A 1 13.39 46.29 -9.36
N ALA A 2 12.24 45.71 -9.67
CA ALA A 2 11.67 44.56 -8.99
C ALA A 2 12.48 43.26 -9.18
N ASN A 3 12.68 42.61 -8.04
CA ASN A 3 12.87 41.19 -7.78
C ASN A 3 11.96 40.28 -8.61
N ASN A 4 12.54 39.32 -9.34
CA ASN A 4 11.85 38.09 -9.73
C ASN A 4 12.79 36.90 -9.50
N SER A 5 12.84 36.44 -8.25
CA SER A 5 13.35 35.11 -7.94
C SER A 5 12.16 34.16 -8.08
N THR A 6 12.14 33.42 -9.19
CA THR A 6 11.15 32.39 -9.46
C THR A 6 11.32 31.32 -8.40
N ASN A 7 10.46 31.32 -7.39
CA ASN A 7 10.47 30.31 -6.34
C ASN A 7 9.90 29.03 -6.95
N THR A 8 10.77 28.16 -7.43
CA THR A 8 10.44 26.79 -7.81
C THR A 8 9.93 26.08 -6.56
N THR A 9 8.62 26.08 -6.35
CA THR A 9 7.97 25.19 -5.40
C THR A 9 8.09 23.77 -5.92
N ASN A 10 9.16 23.09 -5.52
CA ASN A 10 9.23 21.64 -5.54
C ASN A 10 8.18 21.12 -4.53
N THR A 11 6.92 21.08 -4.94
CA THR A 11 5.89 20.34 -4.21
C THR A 11 6.18 18.87 -4.44
N THR A 12 6.83 18.23 -3.47
CA THR A 12 6.98 16.77 -3.46
C THR A 12 5.60 16.19 -3.21
N ASN A 13 4.76 16.07 -4.25
CA ASN A 13 3.44 15.46 -4.13
C ASN A 13 3.61 14.08 -3.48
N THR A 14 3.11 13.93 -2.27
CA THR A 14 3.07 12.68 -1.50
C THR A 14 1.64 12.42 -1.05
N THR A 15 1.31 11.17 -0.70
CA THR A 15 0.02 10.83 -0.05
C THR A 15 -0.20 11.63 1.24
N VAL A 16 0.87 12.09 1.89
CA VAL A 16 0.84 12.96 3.08
C VAL A 16 0.23 14.33 2.77
N ASP A 17 0.50 14.90 1.60
CA ASP A 17 -0.08 16.18 1.19
C ASP A 17 -1.59 16.08 0.96
N ALA A 18 -2.08 14.88 0.61
CA ALA A 18 -3.49 14.52 0.55
C ALA A 18 -4.09 14.15 1.93
N GLY A 19 -3.34 14.35 3.02
CA GLY A 19 -3.78 14.04 4.39
C GLY A 19 -3.74 12.56 4.76
N VAL A 20 -3.18 11.69 3.90
CA VAL A 20 -3.07 10.25 4.14
C VAL A 20 -1.64 9.89 4.50
N GLY A 21 -1.31 9.97 5.79
CA GLY A 21 0.00 9.59 6.29
C GLY A 21 0.21 8.06 6.34
N PHE A 22 1.41 7.61 5.97
CA PHE A 22 1.79 6.20 6.02
C PHE A 22 1.57 5.58 7.41
N PRO A 23 1.01 4.36 7.54
CA PRO A 23 0.51 3.83 8.80
C PRO A 23 1.62 3.16 9.64
N ASN A 24 2.70 3.90 9.91
CA ASN A 24 3.88 3.43 10.64
C ASN A 24 3.54 2.75 11.98
N HIS A 25 2.58 3.30 12.71
CA HIS A 25 2.14 2.75 13.99
C HIS A 25 1.54 1.33 13.87
N LEU A 26 0.86 1.01 12.76
CA LEU A 26 0.30 -0.33 12.53
C LEU A 26 1.42 -1.34 12.25
N TYR A 27 2.40 -0.97 11.44
CA TYR A 27 3.60 -1.81 11.22
C TYR A 27 4.39 -2.03 12.52
N ASN A 28 4.53 -0.99 13.34
CA ASN A 28 5.21 -1.11 14.63
C ASN A 28 4.43 -2.05 15.59
N GLN A 29 3.10 -2.02 15.57
CA GLN A 29 2.28 -2.96 16.33
C GLN A 29 2.45 -4.40 15.80
N ALA A 30 2.37 -4.59 14.48
CA ALA A 30 2.53 -5.89 13.84
C ALA A 30 3.92 -6.49 14.12
N SER A 31 4.99 -5.68 14.12
CA SER A 31 6.36 -6.15 14.38
C SER A 31 6.55 -6.83 15.74
N LYS A 32 5.69 -6.50 16.72
CA LYS A 32 5.70 -7.04 18.09
C LYS A 32 4.66 -8.14 18.31
N ALA A 33 3.87 -8.47 17.29
CA ALA A 33 2.82 -9.46 17.37
C ALA A 33 3.37 -10.89 17.19
N SER A 34 2.49 -11.88 17.35
CA SER A 34 2.81 -13.29 17.09
C SER A 34 3.21 -13.51 15.63
N ALA A 35 3.91 -14.61 15.33
CA ALA A 35 4.26 -14.96 13.95
C ALA A 35 3.02 -15.06 13.05
N GLU A 36 1.94 -15.64 13.55
CA GLU A 36 0.68 -15.77 12.84
C GLU A 36 0.01 -14.40 12.60
N ASP A 37 -0.02 -13.51 13.59
CA ASP A 37 -0.57 -12.15 13.43
C ASP A 37 0.29 -11.30 12.46
N LYS A 38 1.62 -11.50 12.43
CA LYS A 38 2.51 -10.84 11.45
C LYS A 38 2.18 -11.27 10.02
N LEU A 39 2.00 -12.57 9.81
CA LEU A 39 1.59 -13.12 8.51
C LEU A 39 0.18 -12.64 8.13
N SER A 40 -0.78 -12.68 9.06
CA SER A 40 -2.14 -12.21 8.82
C SER A 40 -2.19 -10.72 8.44
N PHE A 41 -1.40 -9.89 9.11
CA PHE A 41 -1.28 -8.47 8.75
C PHE A 41 -0.69 -8.28 7.35
N THR A 42 0.33 -9.08 7.00
CA THR A 42 0.96 -9.02 5.68
C THR A 42 0.02 -9.46 4.57
N VAL A 43 -0.69 -10.58 4.76
CA VAL A 43 -1.72 -11.05 3.82
C VAL A 43 -2.75 -9.97 3.57
N GLN A 44 -3.24 -9.31 4.63
CA GLN A 44 -4.21 -8.24 4.45
C GLN A 44 -3.65 -7.04 3.67
N ILE A 45 -2.38 -6.65 3.87
CA ILE A 45 -1.77 -5.57 3.06
C ILE A 45 -1.79 -5.93 1.57
N LEU A 46 -1.45 -7.17 1.23
CA LEU A 46 -1.42 -7.62 -0.17
C LEU A 46 -2.83 -7.70 -0.76
N GLU A 47 -3.81 -8.20 0.00
CA GLU A 47 -5.22 -8.22 -0.42
C GLU A 47 -5.77 -6.81 -0.66
N GLU A 48 -5.55 -5.87 0.26
CA GLU A 48 -6.04 -4.50 0.12
C GLU A 48 -5.32 -3.76 -1.03
N MET A 49 -4.07 -4.12 -1.33
CA MET A 49 -3.36 -3.63 -2.51
C MET A 49 -4.01 -4.12 -3.80
N VAL A 50 -4.37 -5.41 -3.89
CA VAL A 50 -5.10 -5.95 -5.05
C VAL A 50 -6.43 -5.23 -5.21
N VAL A 51 -7.22 -5.10 -4.14
CA VAL A 51 -8.52 -4.41 -4.17
C VAL A 51 -8.38 -2.94 -4.62
N LEU A 52 -7.35 -2.23 -4.18
CA LEU A 52 -7.13 -0.85 -4.60
C LEU A 52 -6.84 -0.74 -6.12
N PHE A 53 -6.16 -1.73 -6.70
CA PHE A 53 -5.81 -1.76 -8.11
C PHE A 53 -6.94 -2.30 -9.01
N GLU A 54 -8.01 -2.84 -8.44
CA GLU A 54 -9.25 -3.12 -9.18
C GLU A 54 -10.02 -1.83 -9.56
N GLU A 55 -9.65 -0.68 -8.97
CA GLU A 55 -10.18 0.62 -9.36
C GLU A 55 -9.70 1.06 -10.76
N ASP A 56 -10.41 1.99 -11.40
CA ASP A 56 -10.05 2.48 -12.73
C ASP A 56 -8.68 3.17 -12.72
N ASN A 57 -7.72 2.50 -13.35
CA ASN A 57 -6.35 2.93 -13.53
C ASN A 57 -6.02 3.24 -15.00
N SER A 58 -7.03 3.37 -15.87
CA SER A 58 -6.85 3.65 -17.31
C SER A 58 -6.08 4.94 -17.60
N LYS A 59 -6.07 5.89 -16.66
CA LYS A 59 -5.32 7.15 -16.72
C LYS A 59 -3.88 7.02 -16.20
N ALA A 60 -3.50 5.89 -15.60
CA ALA A 60 -2.13 5.64 -15.19
C ALA A 60 -1.22 5.51 -16.44
N SER A 61 0.00 6.02 -16.35
CA SER A 61 0.97 6.00 -17.47
C SER A 61 1.69 4.66 -17.65
N TRP A 62 1.07 3.56 -17.19
CA TRP A 62 1.74 2.29 -16.96
C TRP A 62 1.42 1.31 -18.10
N GLU A 63 2.24 0.27 -18.27
CA GLU A 63 1.91 -0.76 -19.25
C GLU A 63 1.00 -1.79 -18.59
N GLU A 64 -0.20 -1.97 -19.13
CA GLU A 64 -1.24 -2.88 -18.62
C GLU A 64 -0.70 -4.28 -18.32
N ILE A 65 0.08 -4.87 -19.24
CA ILE A 65 0.70 -6.19 -19.05
C ILE A 65 1.61 -6.22 -17.81
N ARG A 66 2.35 -5.14 -17.52
CA ARG A 66 3.23 -5.10 -16.33
C ARG A 66 2.42 -4.99 -15.05
N GLU A 67 1.27 -4.35 -15.11
CA GLU A 67 0.35 -4.23 -13.98
C GLU A 67 -0.37 -5.55 -13.67
N GLU A 68 -0.94 -6.21 -14.69
CA GLU A 68 -1.58 -7.52 -14.53
C GLU A 68 -0.61 -8.55 -13.93
N ASN A 69 0.62 -8.60 -14.45
CA ASN A 69 1.68 -9.47 -13.91
C ASN A 69 2.00 -9.13 -12.45
N PHE A 70 2.04 -7.84 -12.10
CA PHE A 70 2.27 -7.42 -10.72
C PHE A 70 1.14 -7.90 -9.80
N LEU A 71 -0.12 -7.69 -10.17
CA LEU A 71 -1.27 -8.14 -9.38
C LEU A 71 -1.35 -9.65 -9.27
N GLN A 72 -0.99 -10.37 -10.34
CA GLN A 72 -0.89 -11.82 -10.32
C GLN A 72 0.14 -12.30 -9.28
N VAL A 73 1.33 -11.70 -9.27
CA VAL A 73 2.38 -12.05 -8.30
C VAL A 73 1.96 -11.69 -6.88
N VAL A 74 1.40 -10.50 -6.66
CA VAL A 74 0.91 -10.07 -5.33
C VAL A 74 -0.16 -11.03 -4.80
N THR A 75 -1.11 -11.43 -5.66
CA THR A 75 -2.16 -12.39 -5.31
C THR A 75 -1.58 -13.75 -4.95
N GLN A 76 -0.65 -14.28 -5.77
CA GLN A 76 0.02 -15.55 -5.48
C GLN A 76 0.78 -15.54 -4.15
N VAL A 77 1.49 -14.43 -3.85
CA VAL A 77 2.18 -14.27 -2.57
C VAL A 77 1.19 -14.21 -1.42
N ALA A 78 0.08 -13.48 -1.57
CA ALA A 78 -0.98 -13.42 -0.55
C ALA A 78 -1.56 -14.81 -0.26
N ASP A 79 -1.90 -15.57 -1.30
CA ASP A 79 -2.44 -16.94 -1.19
C ASP A 79 -1.45 -17.89 -0.53
N GLY A 80 -0.18 -17.84 -0.94
CA GLY A 80 0.90 -18.62 -0.35
C GLY A 80 1.06 -18.35 1.14
N LEU A 81 1.16 -17.08 1.54
CA LEU A 81 1.25 -16.70 2.96
C LEU A 81 -0.02 -17.05 3.74
N ARG A 82 -1.20 -16.89 3.12
CA ARG A 82 -2.49 -17.23 3.75
C ARG A 82 -2.55 -18.72 4.08
N SER A 83 -1.99 -19.59 3.23
CA SER A 83 -1.96 -21.04 3.49
C SER A 83 -1.20 -21.45 4.76
N CYS A 84 -0.31 -20.60 5.26
CA CYS A 84 0.49 -20.84 6.47
C CYS A 84 -0.21 -20.41 7.78
N ILE A 85 -1.40 -19.81 7.69
CA ILE A 85 -2.12 -19.20 8.81
C ILE A 85 -3.28 -20.13 9.25
N GLY A 86 -3.60 -20.19 10.54
CA GLY A 86 -4.71 -20.99 11.05
C GLY A 86 -6.07 -20.42 10.67
N SER A 87 -7.10 -21.28 10.60
CA SER A 87 -8.46 -20.89 10.17
C SER A 87 -9.10 -19.76 11.00
N HIS A 88 -8.68 -19.59 12.26
CA HIS A 88 -9.17 -18.51 13.11
C HIS A 88 -8.60 -17.15 12.73
N SER A 89 -7.34 -17.10 12.31
CA SER A 89 -6.65 -15.87 11.94
C SER A 89 -7.09 -15.36 10.57
N HIS A 90 -7.54 -16.23 9.65
CA HIS A 90 -8.19 -15.81 8.39
C HIS A 90 -9.41 -14.90 8.61
N LYS A 91 -10.08 -14.99 9.77
CA LYS A 91 -11.26 -14.17 10.07
C LYS A 91 -10.89 -12.83 10.70
N ARG A 92 -9.64 -12.65 11.14
CA ARG A 92 -9.20 -11.46 11.87
C ARG A 92 -8.77 -10.38 10.89
N LYS A 93 -9.68 -9.44 10.60
CA LYS A 93 -9.36 -8.24 9.81
C LYS A 93 -8.82 -7.12 10.68
N HIS A 94 -7.66 -6.57 10.32
CA HIS A 94 -7.10 -5.35 10.87
C HIS A 94 -7.87 -4.14 10.35
N LYS A 95 -9.01 -3.80 10.97
CA LYS A 95 -9.90 -2.71 10.51
C LYS A 95 -9.17 -1.39 10.20
N LYS A 96 -8.12 -1.06 10.96
CA LYS A 96 -7.34 0.16 10.74
C LYS A 96 -6.54 0.16 9.42
N ILE A 97 -5.99 -0.99 9.00
CA ILE A 97 -5.26 -1.05 7.72
C ILE A 97 -6.24 -0.96 6.55
N GLN A 98 -7.39 -1.65 6.66
CA GLN A 98 -8.47 -1.54 5.67
C GLN A 98 -8.95 -0.08 5.52
N MET A 99 -9.20 0.62 6.63
CA MET A 99 -9.60 2.02 6.59
C MET A 99 -8.51 2.92 5.98
N TYR A 100 -7.24 2.59 6.16
CA TYR A 100 -6.14 3.31 5.56
C TYR A 100 -6.14 3.15 4.02
N PHE A 101 -6.32 1.95 3.48
CA PHE A 101 -6.43 1.74 2.02
C PHE A 101 -7.66 2.44 1.44
N LYS A 102 -8.81 2.41 2.13
CA LYS A 102 -9.99 3.20 1.74
C LYS A 102 -9.74 4.71 1.71
N ARG A 103 -8.84 5.22 2.56
CA ARG A 103 -8.43 6.63 2.53
C ARG A 103 -7.53 6.94 1.34
N LEU A 104 -6.69 6.00 0.90
CA LEU A 104 -5.92 6.18 -0.34
C LEU A 104 -6.86 6.39 -1.53
N SER A 105 -7.89 5.53 -1.67
CA SER A 105 -8.92 5.70 -2.69
C SER A 105 -9.64 7.06 -2.58
N SER A 106 -10.32 7.30 -1.45
CA SER A 106 -11.19 8.49 -1.29
C SER A 106 -10.48 9.83 -1.14
N HIS A 107 -9.21 9.87 -0.71
CA HIS A 107 -8.49 11.13 -0.46
C HIS A 107 -7.34 11.37 -1.45
N VAL A 108 -6.91 10.35 -2.21
CA VAL A 108 -5.87 10.50 -3.23
C VAL A 108 -6.42 10.26 -4.63
N LEU A 109 -7.04 9.11 -4.90
CA LEU A 109 -7.53 8.76 -6.23
C LEU A 109 -8.76 9.59 -6.63
N GLU A 110 -9.82 9.57 -5.83
CA GLU A 110 -11.07 10.27 -6.15
C GLU A 110 -10.88 11.80 -6.34
N PRO A 111 -10.19 12.54 -5.43
CA PRO A 111 -10.07 13.99 -5.57
C PRO A 111 -9.19 14.43 -6.74
N MET A 112 -8.31 13.54 -7.21
CA MET A 112 -7.45 13.76 -8.36
C MET A 112 -8.02 13.11 -9.62
N ASP A 113 -9.29 12.68 -9.61
CA ASP A 113 -9.98 12.05 -10.74
C ASP A 113 -9.17 10.89 -11.35
N HIS A 114 -8.56 10.08 -10.48
CA HIS A 114 -7.71 8.94 -10.86
C HIS A 114 -6.59 9.33 -11.84
N SER A 115 -6.05 10.55 -11.76
CA SER A 115 -5.03 11.01 -12.70
C SER A 115 -3.75 10.18 -12.66
N ALA A 116 -2.92 10.30 -13.70
CA ALA A 116 -1.61 9.66 -13.75
C ALA A 116 -0.73 10.04 -12.55
N GLU A 117 -0.82 11.28 -12.07
CA GLU A 117 -0.13 11.77 -10.89
C GLU A 117 -0.61 11.05 -9.62
N ALA A 118 -1.92 10.88 -9.46
CA ALA A 118 -2.51 10.20 -8.31
C ALA A 118 -2.04 8.74 -8.23
N TRP A 119 -2.07 8.04 -9.36
CA TRP A 119 -1.58 6.67 -9.46
C TRP A 119 -0.08 6.57 -9.17
N GLU A 120 0.72 7.55 -9.59
CA GLU A 120 2.14 7.60 -9.24
C GLU A 120 2.37 7.77 -7.72
N LEU A 121 1.49 8.51 -7.01
CA LEU A 121 1.52 8.55 -5.55
C LEU A 121 1.20 7.18 -4.94
N ILE A 122 0.14 6.53 -5.43
CA ILE A 122 -0.25 5.19 -4.98
C ILE A 122 0.88 4.19 -5.20
N ARG A 123 1.53 4.18 -6.37
CA ARG A 123 2.67 3.30 -6.64
C ARG A 123 3.81 3.46 -5.64
N LYS A 124 4.19 4.70 -5.32
CA LYS A 124 5.26 4.98 -4.34
C LYS A 124 4.86 4.49 -2.95
N GLU A 125 3.60 4.69 -2.59
CA GLU A 125 3.05 4.19 -1.33
C GLU A 125 3.06 2.65 -1.29
N MET A 126 2.62 1.98 -2.36
CA MET A 126 2.62 0.52 -2.48
C MET A 126 4.02 -0.07 -2.40
N LYS A 127 5.00 0.55 -3.06
CA LYS A 127 6.41 0.17 -2.93
C LYS A 127 6.86 0.20 -1.47
N THR A 128 6.47 1.24 -0.73
CA THR A 128 6.79 1.36 0.70
C THR A 128 6.11 0.27 1.51
N HIS A 129 4.84 -0.05 1.23
CA HIS A 129 4.13 -1.17 1.84
C HIS A 129 4.83 -2.51 1.61
N LEU A 130 5.26 -2.80 0.39
CA LEU A 130 5.95 -4.03 0.03
C LEU A 130 7.28 -4.17 0.77
N VAL A 131 8.09 -3.11 0.82
CA VAL A 131 9.36 -3.12 1.58
C VAL A 131 9.10 -3.36 3.07
N ARG A 132 8.07 -2.72 3.65
CA ARG A 132 7.76 -2.87 5.07
C ARG A 132 7.16 -4.25 5.39
N ALA A 133 6.39 -4.84 4.47
CA ALA A 133 5.87 -6.19 4.57
C ALA A 133 6.98 -7.24 4.47
N ASP A 134 7.91 -7.07 3.52
CA ASP A 134 9.09 -7.94 3.38
C ASP A 134 9.96 -7.95 4.64
N LEU A 135 10.24 -6.78 5.22
CA LEU A 135 10.95 -6.67 6.50
C LEU A 135 10.20 -7.39 7.63
N LEU A 136 8.86 -7.29 7.65
CA LEU A 136 8.04 -7.95 8.66
C LEU A 136 8.11 -9.47 8.53
N CYS A 137 7.98 -10.00 7.31
CA CYS A 137 8.10 -11.43 7.03
C CYS A 137 9.53 -11.95 7.27
N SER A 138 10.55 -11.20 6.86
CA SER A 138 11.96 -11.55 7.08
C SER A 138 12.30 -11.69 8.57
N SER A 139 11.64 -10.93 9.45
CA SER A 139 11.80 -11.07 10.90
C SER A 139 11.33 -12.42 11.46
N LEU A 140 10.62 -13.23 10.66
CA LEU A 140 10.21 -14.59 11.02
C LEU A 140 11.27 -15.64 10.68
N LEU A 141 12.25 -15.28 9.84
CA LEU A 141 13.30 -16.18 9.36
C LEU A 141 14.58 -16.13 10.21
N THR A 142 14.70 -15.11 11.05
CA THR A 142 15.81 -14.96 12.00
C THR A 142 15.57 -15.85 13.21
N ASN A 143 16.25 -17.01 13.25
CA ASN A 143 16.41 -17.86 14.43
C ASN A 143 17.45 -17.27 15.40
#